data_AF-A0A382QBT8-F1
#
_entry.id   AF-A0A382QBT8-F1
#
_cell.length_a   1.000
_cell.length_b   1.000
_cell.length_c   1.000
_cell.angle_alpha   90.00
_cell.angle_beta   90.00
_cell.angle_gamma   90.00
#
_symmetry.space_group_name_H-M   'P 1'
#
loop_
_entity.id
_entity.type
_entity.pdbx_description
1 polymer ?
#
loop_
_entity_poly.entity_id
_entity_poly.type
_entity_poly.pdbx_seq_one_letter_code
_entity_poly.pdbx_strand_id
1 'polypeptide(L)'
;MIELSPELILKAYACGVFPMAECKDNPSVFWVDPDWRGVIPLDEFHLPRRLARTVRSGKFQITVNQAFDRVIRKCAERTAQRLESWINDDIVEVYVELHRLGNAHSVECWNGGELAGGLYGVSL
;
A
#
# COMPACT_ATOMS: atom_id res chain seq x y z
N MET A 1 9.12 5.57 -22.98
CA MET A 1 8.42 5.53 -21.67
C MET A 1 9.19 4.56 -20.80
N ILE A 2 9.53 4.89 -19.56
CA ILE A 2 10.26 3.98 -18.68
C ILE A 2 9.26 2.90 -18.23
N GLU A 3 9.54 1.65 -18.57
CA GLU A 3 8.72 0.51 -18.12
C GLU A 3 9.03 0.23 -16.65
N LEU A 4 8.01 0.26 -15.79
CA LEU A 4 8.14 -0.11 -14.39
C LEU A 4 8.26 -1.64 -14.28
N SER A 5 9.45 -2.12 -13.96
CA SER A 5 9.70 -3.53 -13.67
C SER A 5 9.83 -3.80 -12.17
N PRO A 6 9.47 -4.99 -11.68
CA PRO A 6 9.67 -5.37 -10.28
C PRO A 6 11.12 -5.17 -9.81
N GLU A 7 12.11 -5.50 -10.63
CA GLU A 7 13.52 -5.35 -10.31
C GLU A 7 13.93 -3.88 -10.15
N LEU A 8 13.37 -3.00 -10.98
CA LEU A 8 13.61 -1.56 -10.88
C LEU A 8 12.99 -1.00 -9.58
N ILE A 9 11.77 -1.42 -9.24
CA ILE A 9 11.12 -1.02 -7.99
C ILE A 9 11.95 -1.47 -6.78
N LEU A 10 12.38 -2.74 -6.72
CA LEU A 10 13.17 -3.25 -5.60
C LEU A 10 14.51 -2.51 -5.45
N LYS A 11 15.20 -2.23 -6.56
CA LYS A 11 16.41 -1.41 -6.55
C LYS A 11 16.15 0.00 -6.03
N ALA A 12 15.06 0.63 -6.46
CA ALA A 12 14.69 1.95 -5.98
C ALA A 12 14.42 1.94 -4.46
N TYR A 13 13.63 0.99 -3.98
CA TYR A 13 13.36 0.84 -2.54
C TYR A 13 14.63 0.59 -1.72
N ALA A 14 15.58 -0.21 -2.23
CA ALA A 14 16.87 -0.44 -1.59
C ALA A 14 17.73 0.84 -1.48
N CYS A 15 17.54 1.79 -2.39
CA CYS A 15 18.14 3.12 -2.36
C CYS A 15 17.29 4.17 -1.62
N GLY A 16 16.15 3.78 -1.02
CA GLY A 16 15.24 4.71 -0.34
C GLY A 16 14.29 5.48 -1.26
N VAL A 17 14.25 5.18 -2.55
CA VAL A 17 13.43 5.88 -3.56
C VAL A 17 12.16 5.08 -3.87
N PHE A 18 11.05 5.75 -4.16
CA PHE A 18 9.77 5.09 -4.50
C PHE A 18 9.01 5.81 -5.63
N PRO A 19 8.21 5.09 -6.45
CA PRO A 19 7.50 5.68 -7.57
C PRO A 19 6.18 6.35 -7.12
N MET A 20 5.81 7.43 -7.79
CA MET A 20 4.48 8.05 -7.69
C MET A 20 4.04 8.58 -9.06
N ALA A 21 2.73 8.67 -9.30
CA ALA A 21 2.17 9.45 -10.41
C ALA A 21 1.57 10.76 -9.88
N GLU A 22 1.37 11.74 -10.77
CA GLU A 22 0.75 13.02 -10.38
C GLU A 22 -0.71 12.84 -9.97
N CYS A 23 -1.43 11.98 -10.69
CA CYS A 23 -2.80 11.56 -10.38
C CYS A 23 -3.05 10.16 -10.96
N LYS A 24 -4.20 9.56 -10.63
CA LYS A 24 -4.53 8.17 -10.97
C LYS A 24 -4.58 7.95 -12.48
N ASP A 25 -5.03 8.95 -13.22
CA ASP A 25 -5.23 8.88 -14.67
C ASP A 25 -3.98 9.34 -15.45
N ASN A 26 -2.88 9.72 -14.77
CA ASN A 26 -1.64 10.11 -15.42
C ASN A 26 -0.82 8.87 -15.80
N PRO A 27 -0.46 8.67 -17.08
CA PRO A 27 0.33 7.52 -17.53
C PRO A 27 1.84 7.66 -17.23
N SER A 28 2.27 8.75 -16.60
CA SER A 28 3.67 8.99 -16.25
C SER A 28 3.90 8.83 -14.76
N VAL A 29 5.01 8.19 -14.43
CA VAL A 29 5.51 8.02 -13.07
C VAL A 29 6.80 8.79 -12.89
N PHE A 30 7.01 9.30 -11.68
CA PHE A 30 8.24 9.93 -11.24
C PHE A 30 8.73 9.29 -9.94
N TRP A 31 10.02 9.49 -9.65
CA TRP A 31 10.68 8.95 -8.48
C TRP A 31 10.74 9.98 -7.37
N VAL A 32 10.42 9.57 -6.16
CA VAL A 32 10.43 10.42 -4.96
C VAL A 32 11.54 9.97 -4.02
N ASP A 33 12.41 10.92 -3.68
CA ASP A 33 13.50 10.80 -2.73
C ASP A 33 13.42 11.98 -1.75
N PRO A 34 12.70 11.84 -0.63
CA PRO A 34 12.46 12.97 0.26
C PRO A 34 13.61 13.15 1.26
N ASP A 35 14.08 14.39 1.43
CA ASP A 35 15.09 14.75 2.44
C ASP A 35 14.67 14.35 3.88
N TRP A 36 13.36 14.38 4.15
CA TRP A 36 12.77 13.96 5.42
C TRP A 36 11.87 12.75 5.22
N ARG A 37 12.20 11.65 5.89
CA ARG A 37 11.47 10.39 5.76
C ARG A 37 10.56 10.15 6.96
N GLY A 38 9.27 9.97 6.69
CA GLY A 38 8.33 9.46 7.68
C GLY A 38 8.63 7.99 8.00
N VAL A 39 8.87 7.68 9.28
CA VAL A 39 9.08 6.32 9.80
C VAL A 39 8.18 6.08 10.99
N ILE A 40 7.77 4.82 11.21
CA ILE A 40 7.01 4.39 12.38
C ILE A 40 7.84 3.31 13.09
N PRO A 41 8.61 3.66 14.14
CA PRO A 41 9.29 2.67 14.96
C PRO A 41 8.25 1.77 15.64
N LEU A 42 8.35 0.46 15.42
CA LEU A 42 7.35 -0.49 15.93
C LEU A 42 7.41 -0.63 17.46
N ASP A 43 8.61 -0.53 18.05
CA ASP A 43 8.82 -0.61 19.49
C ASP A 43 8.21 0.59 20.26
N GLU A 44 7.98 1.70 19.55
CA GLU A 44 7.40 2.94 20.10
C GLU A 44 5.97 3.18 19.63
N PHE A 45 5.36 2.21 18.92
CA PHE A 45 4.03 2.38 18.36
C PHE A 45 2.98 2.63 19.45
N HIS A 46 2.38 3.83 19.44
CA HIS A 46 1.30 4.15 20.35
C HIS A 46 -0.03 3.59 19.86
N LEU A 47 -0.52 2.53 20.50
CA LEU A 47 -1.86 2.00 20.28
C LEU A 47 -2.87 2.65 21.25
N PRO A 48 -3.79 3.52 20.79
CA PRO A 48 -4.76 4.14 21.68
C PRO A 48 -5.65 3.10 22.35
N ARG A 49 -5.93 3.26 23.64
CA ARG A 49 -6.72 2.29 24.44
C ARG A 49 -8.06 1.89 23.80
N ARG A 50 -8.75 2.86 23.18
CA ARG A 50 -10.02 2.62 22.47
C ARG A 50 -9.83 1.71 21.25
N LEU A 51 -8.78 1.94 20.45
CA LEU A 51 -8.45 1.10 19.31
C LEU A 51 -8.07 -0.32 19.76
N ALA A 52 -7.28 -0.44 20.84
CA ALA A 52 -6.91 -1.73 21.40
C ALA A 52 -8.14 -2.58 21.80
N ARG A 53 -9.18 -1.94 22.37
CA ARG A 53 -10.46 -2.60 22.67
C ARG A 53 -11.17 -3.05 21.39
N THR A 54 -11.20 -2.22 20.36
CA THR A 54 -11.81 -2.58 19.06
C THR A 54 -11.10 -3.76 18.42
N VAL A 55 -9.77 -3.79 18.39
CA VAL A 55 -8.99 -4.90 17.83
C VAL A 55 -9.29 -6.21 18.55
N ARG A 56 -9.39 -6.20 19.89
CA ARG A 56 -9.69 -7.40 20.69
C ARG A 56 -11.17 -7.80 20.71
N SER A 57 -12.07 -7.03 20.10
CA SER A 57 -13.51 -7.29 20.16
C SER A 57 -13.97 -8.46 19.29
N GLY A 58 -13.11 -8.96 18.39
CA GLY A 58 -13.48 -9.97 17.41
C GLY A 58 -14.38 -9.46 16.28
N LYS A 59 -14.69 -8.14 16.25
CA LYS A 59 -15.54 -7.53 15.21
C LYS A 59 -14.92 -7.60 13.81
N PHE A 60 -13.60 -7.55 13.73
CA PHE A 60 -12.87 -7.56 12.46
C PHE A 60 -12.02 -8.82 12.35
N GLN A 61 -11.99 -9.42 11.17
CA GLN A 61 -11.06 -10.48 10.83
C GLN A 61 -9.88 -9.86 10.08
N ILE A 62 -8.65 -10.21 10.50
CA ILE A 62 -7.42 -9.78 9.83
C ILE A 62 -6.86 -10.94 9.04
N THR A 63 -6.50 -10.71 7.78
CA THR A 63 -5.76 -11.66 6.96
C THR A 63 -4.52 -11.00 6.36
N VAL A 64 -3.63 -11.82 5.81
CA VAL A 64 -2.42 -11.37 5.13
C VAL A 64 -2.39 -12.03 3.75
N ASN A 65 -2.08 -11.25 2.71
CA ASN A 65 -1.89 -11.72 1.33
C ASN A 65 -3.09 -12.45 0.72
N GLN A 66 -4.32 -12.23 1.23
CA GLN A 66 -5.52 -12.88 0.66
C GLN A 66 -6.17 -12.06 -0.44
N ALA A 67 -5.95 -10.73 -0.47
CA ALA A 67 -6.63 -9.86 -1.41
C ALA A 67 -5.80 -8.64 -1.83
N PHE A 68 -4.51 -8.82 -2.11
CA PHE A 68 -3.58 -7.75 -2.46
C PHE A 68 -4.11 -6.81 -3.55
N ASP A 69 -4.57 -7.37 -4.68
CA ASP A 69 -5.13 -6.60 -5.81
C ASP A 69 -6.32 -5.72 -5.37
N ARG A 70 -7.21 -6.27 -4.53
CA ARG A 70 -8.35 -5.51 -3.99
C ARG A 70 -7.90 -4.38 -3.06
N VAL A 71 -6.87 -4.64 -2.24
CA VAL A 71 -6.32 -3.63 -1.33
C VAL A 71 -5.71 -2.48 -2.11
N ILE A 72 -4.79 -2.74 -3.04
CA ILE A 72 -4.11 -1.67 -3.79
C ILE A 72 -5.08 -0.88 -4.67
N ARG A 73 -6.08 -1.54 -5.28
CA ARG A 73 -7.13 -0.84 -6.06
C ARG A 73 -8.00 0.05 -5.17
N LYS A 74 -8.43 -0.43 -4.00
CA LYS A 74 -9.10 0.43 -3.00
C LYS A 74 -8.22 1.58 -2.52
N CYS A 75 -6.92 1.34 -2.35
CA CYS A 75 -5.96 2.40 -2.06
C CYS A 75 -5.82 3.39 -3.22
N ALA A 76 -6.12 3.02 -4.46
CA ALA A 76 -6.11 3.90 -5.62
C ALA A 76 -7.43 4.65 -5.84
N GLU A 77 -8.55 4.16 -5.32
CA GLU A 77 -9.90 4.73 -5.55
C GLU A 77 -10.02 6.19 -5.09
N ARG A 78 -10.70 7.00 -5.92
CA ARG A 78 -11.21 8.31 -5.53
C ARG A 78 -12.36 8.12 -4.52
N THR A 79 -12.35 8.87 -3.43
CA THR A 79 -13.39 8.86 -2.41
C THR A 79 -13.89 10.28 -2.14
N ALA A 80 -15.00 10.41 -1.42
CA ALA A 80 -15.52 11.73 -1.04
C ALA A 80 -14.50 12.56 -0.21
N GLN A 81 -13.58 11.91 0.50
CA GLN A 81 -12.54 12.56 1.30
C GLN A 81 -11.19 12.67 0.57
N ARG A 82 -11.00 11.92 -0.52
CA ARG A 82 -9.78 11.88 -1.30
C ARG A 82 -10.11 11.86 -2.78
N LEU A 83 -10.20 13.05 -3.36
CA LEU A 83 -10.60 13.24 -4.76
C LEU A 83 -9.54 12.77 -5.76
N GLU A 84 -8.28 12.60 -5.33
CA GLU A 84 -7.19 12.13 -6.17
C GLU A 84 -6.28 11.13 -5.47
N SER A 85 -5.63 10.27 -6.25
CA SER A 85 -4.63 9.32 -5.81
C SER A 85 -3.44 9.36 -6.75
N TRP A 86 -2.24 9.14 -6.24
CA TRP A 86 -1.01 8.99 -7.04
C TRP A 86 -0.82 7.58 -7.60
N ILE A 87 -1.68 6.64 -7.22
CA ILE A 87 -1.59 5.23 -7.62
C ILE A 87 -2.33 5.07 -8.96
N ASN A 88 -1.58 5.22 -10.06
CA ASN A 88 -2.06 4.95 -11.41
C ASN A 88 -2.05 3.44 -11.72
N ASP A 89 -2.50 3.07 -12.92
CA ASP A 89 -2.63 1.66 -13.27
C ASP A 89 -1.25 0.96 -13.44
N ASP A 90 -0.22 1.64 -13.94
CA ASP A 90 1.15 1.08 -14.03
C ASP A 90 1.71 0.71 -12.63
N ILE A 91 1.46 1.57 -11.63
CA ILE A 91 1.84 1.29 -10.24
C ILE A 91 1.04 0.10 -9.71
N VAL A 92 -0.27 0.00 -10.00
CA VAL A 92 -1.05 -1.17 -9.59
C VAL A 92 -0.46 -2.45 -10.18
N GLU A 93 -0.16 -2.45 -11.48
CA GLU A 93 0.35 -3.62 -12.19
C GLU A 93 1.68 -4.10 -11.64
N VAL A 94 2.68 -3.21 -11.49
CA VAL A 94 4.01 -3.61 -11.01
C VAL A 94 3.97 -4.08 -9.55
N TYR A 95 3.12 -3.50 -8.70
CA TYR A 95 3.00 -3.95 -7.30
C TYR A 95 2.24 -5.27 -7.17
N VAL A 96 1.26 -5.53 -8.04
CA VAL A 96 0.62 -6.85 -8.13
C VAL A 96 1.63 -7.90 -8.58
N GLU A 97 2.53 -7.56 -9.50
CA GLU A 97 3.60 -8.47 -9.91
C GLU A 97 4.62 -8.68 -8.78
N LEU A 98 5.03 -7.64 -8.07
CA LEU A 98 5.86 -7.76 -6.87
C LEU A 98 5.22 -8.66 -5.82
N HIS A 99 3.89 -8.60 -5.66
CA HIS A 99 3.17 -9.47 -4.75
C HIS A 99 3.26 -10.94 -5.18
N ARG A 100 3.08 -11.24 -6.47
CA ARG A 100 3.25 -12.59 -7.02
C ARG A 100 4.67 -13.13 -6.83
N LEU A 101 5.66 -12.25 -6.93
CA LEU A 101 7.08 -12.56 -6.69
C LEU A 101 7.43 -12.66 -5.19
N GLY A 102 6.48 -12.41 -4.29
CA GLY A 102 6.67 -12.51 -2.85
C GLY A 102 7.36 -11.31 -2.18
N ASN A 103 7.50 -10.18 -2.89
CA ASN A 103 8.17 -8.99 -2.39
C ASN A 103 7.20 -7.87 -1.99
N ALA A 104 5.93 -7.96 -2.35
CA ALA A 104 4.88 -7.08 -1.84
C ALA A 104 3.84 -7.86 -1.05
N HIS A 105 3.35 -7.25 0.03
CA HIS A 105 2.42 -7.88 0.96
C HIS A 105 1.26 -6.97 1.28
N SER A 106 0.11 -7.58 1.56
CA SER A 106 -1.09 -6.88 2.02
C SER A 106 -1.53 -7.39 3.37
N VAL A 107 -2.13 -6.50 4.16
CA VAL A 107 -2.90 -6.82 5.35
C VAL A 107 -4.32 -6.37 5.09
N GLU A 108 -5.27 -7.30 5.21
CA GLU A 108 -6.68 -7.04 4.98
C GLU A 108 -7.47 -6.99 6.29
N CYS A 109 -8.43 -6.08 6.37
CA CYS A 109 -9.38 -5.99 7.47
C CYS A 109 -10.80 -6.24 6.95
N TRP A 110 -11.43 -7.31 7.43
CA TRP A 110 -12.76 -7.75 7.02
C TRP A 110 -13.79 -7.50 8.11
N ASN A 111 -15.00 -7.09 7.71
CA ASN A 111 -16.15 -6.95 8.60
C ASN A 111 -17.37 -7.62 7.96
N GLY A 112 -17.79 -8.76 8.50
CA GLY A 112 -18.91 -9.52 7.94
C GLY A 112 -18.66 -10.05 6.52
N GLY A 113 -17.41 -10.42 6.20
CA GLY A 113 -17.01 -10.89 4.86
C GLY A 113 -16.67 -9.79 3.86
N GLU A 114 -16.99 -8.53 4.17
CA GLU A 114 -16.65 -7.39 3.32
C GLU A 114 -15.29 -6.80 3.67
N LEU A 115 -14.53 -6.38 2.64
CA LEU A 115 -13.23 -5.73 2.81
C LEU A 115 -13.45 -4.30 3.33
N ALA A 116 -13.33 -4.13 4.65
CA ALA A 116 -13.52 -2.86 5.33
C ALA A 116 -12.32 -1.91 5.17
N GLY A 117 -11.14 -2.45 4.90
CA GLY A 117 -9.93 -1.69 4.62
C GLY A 117 -8.69 -2.59 4.58
N GLY A 118 -7.53 -1.97 4.42
CA GLY A 118 -6.26 -2.68 4.41
C GLY A 118 -5.10 -1.74 4.14
N LEU A 119 -3.91 -2.31 4.14
CA LEU A 119 -2.68 -1.65 3.71
C LEU A 119 -1.85 -2.64 2.90
N TYR A 120 -0.96 -2.11 2.07
CA TYR A 120 0.04 -2.90 1.36
C TYR A 120 1.42 -2.27 1.51
N GLY A 121 2.47 -3.06 1.29
CA GLY A 121 3.85 -2.58 1.34
C GLY A 121 4.82 -3.54 0.65
N VAL A 122 6.04 -3.07 0.44
CA VAL A 122 7.16 -3.85 -0.11
C VAL A 122 8.07 -4.29 1.04
N SER A 123 8.53 -5.54 0.98
CA SER A 123 9.59 -6.08 1.85
C SER A 123 10.86 -6.26 1.01
N LEU A 124 12.01 -5.91 1.61
CA LEU A 124 13.35 -6.13 1.05
C LEU A 124 14.12 -7.16 1.88
#